data_AF-A0A1F8T444-F1
#
_entry.id   AF-A0A1F8T444-F1
#
_cell.length_a   1.000
_cell.length_b   1.000
_cell.length_c   1.000
_cell.angle_alpha   90.00
_cell.angle_beta   90.00
_cell.angle_gamma   90.00
#
_symmetry.space_group_name_H-M   'P 1'
#
loop_
_entity.id
_entity.type
_entity.pdbx_description
1 polymer ?
#
loop_
_entity_poly.entity_id
_entity_poly.type
_entity_poly.pdbx_seq_one_letter_code
_entity_poly.pdbx_strand_id
1 'polypeptide(L)'
;MNEPAHLTDDVLNEYLDEALSGELRATADNHLRACMTCTGRLAKLSELFSMLNGLPEVPLERDISPHVVDSLKSRTRAETASLSNPAVRLGVVLAVEVVGALALIGLVWPEALDWVSKAAGANAMGPFTALLDEAARISYSLSVGQPFEALLSSLRAPSIPWASASALVTLLGTAAVAWLVSNGILLRAQRPTSDRSNR
;
A
#
# COMPACT_ATOMS: atom_id res chain seq x y z
N MET A 1 4.55 -54.09 -16.03
CA MET A 1 5.44 -52.97 -16.40
C MET A 1 4.53 -51.80 -16.70
N ASN A 2 4.36 -50.86 -15.77
CA ASN A 2 3.51 -49.69 -15.97
C ASN A 2 4.25 -48.72 -16.89
N GLU A 3 3.72 -48.50 -18.09
CA GLU A 3 4.16 -47.41 -18.95
C GLU A 3 3.94 -46.08 -18.20
N PRO A 4 4.95 -45.20 -18.10
CA PRO A 4 4.75 -43.91 -17.48
C PRO A 4 3.74 -43.11 -18.29
N ALA A 5 2.74 -42.53 -17.62
CA ALA A 5 1.73 -41.70 -18.28
C ALA A 5 2.39 -40.58 -19.10
N HIS A 6 2.05 -40.49 -20.38
CA HIS A 6 2.54 -39.44 -21.28
C HIS A 6 2.00 -38.06 -20.90
N LEU A 7 2.70 -37.00 -21.31
CA LEU A 7 2.20 -35.64 -21.19
C LEU A 7 0.92 -35.46 -22.03
N THR A 8 -0.03 -34.70 -21.49
CA THR A 8 -1.23 -34.29 -22.21
C THR A 8 -0.90 -33.24 -23.27
N ASP A 9 -1.79 -33.07 -24.25
CA ASP A 9 -1.60 -32.04 -25.28
C ASP A 9 -1.62 -30.63 -24.69
N ASP A 10 -2.45 -30.38 -23.67
CA ASP A 10 -2.49 -29.08 -22.97
C ASP A 10 -1.13 -28.72 -22.37
N VAL A 11 -0.49 -29.67 -21.68
CA VAL A 11 0.84 -29.44 -21.08
C VAL A 11 1.92 -29.24 -22.16
N LEU A 12 1.82 -29.94 -23.30
CA LEU A 12 2.74 -29.73 -24.41
C LEU A 12 2.55 -28.36 -25.08
N ASN A 13 1.31 -27.88 -25.22
CA ASN A 13 1.01 -26.56 -25.76
C ASN A 13 1.45 -25.45 -24.80
N GLU A 14 1.11 -25.56 -23.51
CA GLU A 14 1.59 -24.62 -22.48
C GLU A 14 3.12 -24.62 -22.36
N TYR A 15 3.77 -25.76 -22.65
CA TYR A 15 5.23 -25.83 -22.73
C TYR A 15 5.78 -25.03 -23.92
N LEU A 16 5.13 -25.11 -25.09
CA LEU A 16 5.51 -24.35 -26.28
C LEU A 16 5.25 -22.84 -26.13
N ASP A 17 4.15 -22.47 -25.48
CA ASP A 17 3.75 -21.07 -25.24
C ASP A 17 4.51 -20.41 -24.06
N GLU A 18 5.47 -21.12 -23.45
CA GLU A 18 6.19 -20.69 -22.24
C GLU A 18 5.27 -20.35 -21.04
N ALA A 19 4.07 -20.93 -20.99
CA ALA A 19 3.02 -20.64 -20.01
C ALA A 19 3.05 -21.54 -18.77
N LEU A 20 3.84 -22.62 -18.77
CA LEU A 20 3.99 -23.52 -17.61
C LEU A 20 4.69 -22.83 -16.43
N SER A 21 4.22 -23.12 -15.22
CA SER A 21 4.94 -22.75 -13.99
C SER A 21 6.29 -23.44 -13.90
N GLY A 22 7.26 -22.85 -13.18
CA GLY A 22 8.64 -23.34 -13.14
C GLY A 22 8.79 -24.80 -12.68
N GLU A 23 7.98 -25.25 -11.72
CA GLU A 23 7.99 -26.64 -11.23
C GLU A 23 7.42 -27.62 -12.26
N LEU A 24 6.31 -27.27 -12.90
CA LEU A 24 5.70 -28.08 -13.96
C LEU A 24 6.61 -28.14 -15.19
N ARG A 25 7.27 -27.03 -15.54
CA ARG A 25 8.23 -26.99 -16.65
C ARG A 25 9.44 -27.89 -16.38
N ALA A 26 10.01 -27.87 -15.18
CA ALA A 26 11.11 -28.77 -14.81
C ALA A 26 10.70 -30.26 -14.89
N THR A 27 9.46 -30.57 -14.51
CA THR A 27 8.90 -31.92 -14.60
C THR A 27 8.69 -32.35 -16.05
N ALA A 28 8.12 -31.46 -16.88
CA ALA A 28 7.96 -31.68 -18.32
C ALA A 28 9.31 -31.86 -19.02
N ASP A 29 10.32 -31.05 -18.69
CA ASP A 29 11.68 -31.18 -19.22
C ASP A 29 12.29 -32.55 -18.92
N ASN A 30 12.13 -33.03 -17.68
CA ASN A 30 12.62 -34.35 -17.29
C ASN A 30 11.91 -35.46 -18.09
N HIS A 31 10.58 -35.35 -18.24
CA HIS A 31 9.81 -36.30 -19.04
C HIS A 31 10.20 -36.29 -20.52
N LEU A 32 10.39 -35.10 -21.12
CA LEU A 32 10.77 -34.94 -22.53
C LEU A 32 12.18 -35.45 -22.85
N ARG A 33 13.08 -35.52 -21.85
CA ARG A 33 14.39 -36.17 -21.99
C ARG A 33 14.30 -37.69 -21.99
N ALA A 34 13.29 -38.26 -21.32
CA ALA A 34 13.14 -39.70 -21.14
C ALA A 34 12.15 -40.35 -22.12
N CYS A 35 11.18 -39.60 -22.64
CA CYS A 35 10.07 -40.14 -23.44
C CYS A 35 10.10 -39.67 -24.90
N MET A 36 10.63 -40.53 -25.78
CA MET A 36 10.71 -40.24 -27.23
C MET A 36 9.35 -39.96 -27.89
N THR A 37 8.27 -40.59 -27.40
CA THR A 37 6.91 -40.35 -27.92
C THR A 37 6.47 -38.91 -27.68
N CYS A 38 6.69 -38.39 -26.47
CA CYS A 38 6.36 -37.00 -26.14
C CYS A 38 7.27 -36.01 -26.86
N THR A 39 8.58 -36.31 -26.99
CA THR A 39 9.51 -35.49 -27.80
C THR A 39 9.07 -35.42 -29.27
N GLY A 40 8.63 -36.55 -29.85
CA GLY A 40 8.15 -36.60 -31.22
C GLY A 40 6.83 -35.84 -31.43
N ARG A 41 5.93 -35.83 -30.44
CA ARG A 41 4.71 -35.01 -30.46
C ARG A 41 5.04 -33.52 -30.39
N LEU A 42 5.94 -33.15 -29.47
CA LEU A 42 6.40 -31.77 -29.32
C LEU A 42 7.03 -31.25 -30.62
N ALA A 43 7.88 -32.05 -31.29
CA ALA A 43 8.51 -31.68 -32.54
C ALA A 43 7.49 -31.42 -33.68
N LYS A 44 6.42 -32.23 -33.76
CA LYS A 44 5.34 -32.01 -34.73
C LYS A 44 4.56 -30.72 -34.45
N LEU A 45 4.29 -30.44 -33.18
CA LEU A 45 3.62 -29.20 -32.77
C LEU A 45 4.50 -27.98 -33.04
N SER A 46 5.80 -28.03 -32.69
CA SER A 46 6.73 -26.93 -32.94
C SER A 46 6.89 -26.64 -34.44
N GLU A 47 6.89 -27.67 -35.28
CA GLU A 47 6.93 -27.50 -36.75
C GLU A 47 5.68 -26.77 -37.24
N LEU A 48 4.49 -27.18 -36.77
CA LEU A 48 3.24 -26.51 -37.12
C LEU A 48 3.22 -25.04 -36.69
N PHE A 49 3.68 -24.73 -35.47
CA PHE A 49 3.81 -23.34 -35.00
C PHE A 49 4.83 -22.55 -35.82
N SER A 50 5.94 -23.16 -36.23
CA SER A 50 6.93 -22.52 -37.10
C SER A 50 6.34 -22.19 -38.47
N MET A 51 5.55 -23.09 -39.05
CA MET A 51 4.83 -22.84 -40.30
C MET A 51 3.80 -21.70 -40.16
N LEU A 52 3.05 -21.66 -39.05
CA LEU A 52 2.08 -20.59 -38.79
C LEU A 52 2.76 -19.23 -38.59
N ASN A 53 3.88 -19.19 -37.85
CA ASN A 53 4.66 -17.98 -37.66
C ASN A 53 5.36 -17.51 -38.95
N GLY A 54 5.56 -18.41 -39.91
CA GLY A 54 6.09 -18.09 -41.24
C GLY A 54 5.05 -17.56 -42.23
N LEU A 55 3.77 -17.46 -41.84
CA LEU A 55 2.73 -16.89 -42.69
C LEU A 55 3.01 -15.41 -42.96
N PRO A 56 2.73 -14.91 -44.19
CA PRO A 56 2.96 -13.52 -44.52
C PRO A 56 2.07 -12.63 -43.64
N GLU A 57 2.66 -11.57 -43.09
CA GLU A 57 1.88 -10.52 -42.42
C GLU A 57 0.96 -9.85 -43.44
N VAL A 58 -0.34 -9.90 -43.15
CA VAL A 58 -1.34 -9.20 -43.96
C VAL A 58 -1.39 -7.75 -43.45
N PRO A 59 -1.14 -6.75 -44.30
CA PRO A 59 -1.27 -5.36 -43.89
C PRO A 59 -2.72 -5.09 -43.48
N LEU A 60 -2.92 -4.50 -42.32
CA LEU A 60 -4.25 -4.09 -41.90
C LEU A 60 -4.78 -3.03 -42.88
N GLU A 61 -6.03 -3.18 -43.34
CA GLU A 61 -6.71 -2.19 -44.20
C GLU A 61 -6.83 -0.80 -43.53
N ARG A 62 -6.76 -0.78 -42.19
CA ARG A 62 -6.87 0.43 -41.38
C ARG A 62 -5.87 0.39 -40.23
N ASP A 63 -5.18 1.51 -40.02
CA ASP A 63 -4.34 1.69 -38.84
C ASP A 63 -5.19 1.78 -37.56
N ILE A 64 -5.11 0.76 -36.72
CA ILE A 64 -5.79 0.66 -35.43
C ILE A 64 -4.92 1.17 -34.27
N SER A 65 -3.63 1.44 -34.50
CA SER A 65 -2.67 1.88 -33.49
C SER A 65 -3.16 3.12 -32.73
N PRO A 66 -3.72 4.17 -33.38
CA PRO A 66 -4.19 5.36 -32.67
C PRO A 66 -5.31 5.03 -31.68
N HIS A 67 -6.23 4.15 -32.06
CA HIS A 67 -7.38 3.79 -31.23
C HIS A 67 -6.96 2.90 -30.05
N VAL A 68 -6.01 1.98 -30.27
CA VAL A 68 -5.45 1.14 -29.21
C VAL A 68 -4.65 1.99 -28.22
N VAL A 69 -3.80 2.89 -28.70
CA VAL A 69 -3.03 3.80 -27.84
C VAL A 69 -3.94 4.70 -27.01
N ASP A 70 -5.01 5.22 -27.60
CA ASP A 70 -6.00 6.04 -26.88
C ASP A 70 -6.80 5.22 -25.86
N SER A 71 -7.17 3.98 -26.20
CA SER A 71 -7.84 3.05 -25.29
C SER A 71 -6.93 2.64 -24.12
N LEU A 72 -5.63 2.46 -24.35
CA LEU A 72 -4.67 2.18 -23.28
C LEU A 72 -4.46 3.40 -22.39
N LYS A 73 -4.31 4.61 -22.97
CA LYS A 73 -4.20 5.85 -22.21
C LYS A 73 -5.41 6.10 -21.32
N SER A 74 -6.62 5.86 -21.82
CA SER A 74 -7.86 6.04 -21.05
C SER A 74 -8.00 4.98 -19.95
N ARG A 75 -7.63 3.71 -20.19
CA ARG A 75 -7.55 2.68 -19.13
C ARG A 75 -6.53 3.03 -18.05
N THR A 76 -5.29 3.36 -18.44
CA THR A 76 -4.25 3.77 -17.48
C THR A 76 -4.66 5.05 -16.74
N ARG A 77 -5.31 6.01 -17.41
CA ARG A 77 -5.85 7.22 -16.76
C ARG A 77 -6.99 6.89 -15.80
N ALA A 78 -7.89 5.98 -16.12
CA ALA A 78 -8.96 5.57 -15.22
C ALA A 78 -8.41 4.81 -14.00
N GLU A 79 -7.42 3.95 -14.22
CA GLU A 79 -6.72 3.19 -13.18
C GLU A 79 -5.89 4.12 -12.28
N THR A 80 -5.34 5.21 -12.82
CA THR A 80 -4.62 6.25 -12.05
C THR A 80 -5.52 7.33 -11.46
N ALA A 81 -6.69 7.60 -12.05
CA ALA A 81 -7.68 8.52 -11.50
C ALA A 81 -8.37 7.95 -10.25
N SER A 82 -8.31 6.64 -10.05
CA SER A 82 -8.67 5.99 -8.79
C SER A 82 -7.57 6.18 -7.74
N LEU A 83 -7.56 7.35 -7.07
CA LEU A 83 -6.73 7.63 -5.88
C LEU A 83 -5.22 7.36 -6.02
N SER A 84 -4.65 7.37 -7.23
CA SER A 84 -3.25 6.97 -7.44
C SER A 84 -2.24 8.11 -7.26
N ASN A 85 -2.68 9.37 -7.13
CA ASN A 85 -1.76 10.44 -6.81
C ASN A 85 -1.38 10.35 -5.32
N PRO A 86 -0.13 9.96 -4.98
CA PRO A 86 0.26 9.73 -3.59
C PRO A 86 0.07 10.99 -2.74
N ALA A 87 0.17 12.18 -3.33
CA ALA A 87 -0.07 13.45 -2.64
C ALA A 87 -1.55 13.66 -2.28
N VAL A 88 -2.49 13.26 -3.16
CA VAL A 88 -3.93 13.35 -2.90
C VAL A 88 -4.34 12.29 -1.89
N ARG A 89 -3.81 11.07 -2.01
CA ARG A 89 -4.06 9.99 -1.05
C ARG A 89 -3.54 10.34 0.34
N LEU A 90 -2.32 10.88 0.43
CA LEU A 90 -1.75 11.39 1.68
C LEU A 90 -2.59 12.55 2.22
N GLY A 91 -3.00 13.49 1.36
CA GLY A 91 -3.84 14.62 1.75
C GLY A 91 -5.20 14.18 2.31
N VAL A 92 -5.83 13.17 1.72
CA VAL A 92 -7.11 12.61 2.22
C VAL A 92 -6.90 11.88 3.55
N VAL A 93 -5.84 11.08 3.69
CA VAL A 93 -5.52 10.40 4.96
C VAL A 93 -5.27 11.41 6.08
N LEU A 94 -4.46 12.45 5.81
CA LEU A 94 -4.19 13.53 6.77
C LEU A 94 -5.47 14.31 7.12
N ALA A 95 -6.31 14.60 6.13
CA ALA A 95 -7.59 15.29 6.38
C ALA A 95 -8.52 14.45 7.27
N VAL A 96 -8.61 13.14 7.02
CA VAL A 96 -9.40 12.21 7.84
C VAL A 96 -8.85 12.10 9.27
N GLU A 97 -7.52 12.07 9.44
CA GLU A 97 -6.89 12.09 10.75
C GLU A 97 -7.14 13.39 11.52
N VAL A 98 -6.99 14.55 10.86
CA VAL A 98 -7.25 15.85 11.48
C VAL A 98 -8.71 15.95 11.91
N VAL A 99 -9.65 15.55 11.04
CA VAL A 99 -11.09 15.55 11.38
C VAL A 99 -11.37 14.55 12.51
N GLY A 100 -10.79 13.35 12.48
CA GLY A 100 -10.94 12.36 13.54
C GLY A 100 -10.37 12.83 14.88
N ALA A 101 -9.20 13.47 14.88
CA ALA A 101 -8.58 14.03 16.07
C ALA A 101 -9.41 15.20 16.63
N LEU A 102 -9.89 16.10 15.78
CA LEU A 102 -10.76 17.21 16.19
C LEU A 102 -12.10 16.70 16.73
N ALA A 103 -12.67 15.63 16.14
CA ALA A 103 -13.90 15.02 16.65
C ALA A 103 -13.68 14.33 18.00
N LEU A 104 -12.57 13.60 18.18
CA LEU A 104 -12.20 13.01 19.47
C LEU A 104 -11.94 14.07 20.53
N ILE A 105 -11.25 15.16 20.19
CA ILE A 105 -11.07 16.30 21.10
C ILE A 105 -12.44 16.90 21.41
N GLY A 106 -13.26 17.26 20.41
CA GLY A 106 -14.57 17.86 20.68
C GLY A 106 -15.49 17.00 21.56
N LEU A 107 -15.47 15.67 21.35
CA LEU A 107 -16.41 14.74 21.99
C LEU A 107 -15.91 14.16 23.32
N VAL A 108 -14.62 13.84 23.42
CA VAL A 108 -14.02 13.13 24.57
C VAL A 108 -13.35 14.10 25.55
N TRP A 109 -12.85 15.23 25.07
CA TRP A 109 -12.15 16.23 25.90
C TRP A 109 -12.97 16.80 27.07
N PRO A 110 -14.27 17.11 26.97
CA PRO A 110 -15.00 17.67 28.10
C PRO A 110 -15.13 16.69 29.28
N GLU A 111 -15.37 15.41 28.99
CA GLU A 111 -15.41 14.33 29.99
C GLU A 111 -14.01 14.01 30.54
N ALA A 112 -13.00 14.01 29.66
CA ALA A 112 -11.62 13.77 30.06
C ALA A 112 -11.06 14.88 30.95
N LEU A 113 -11.45 16.14 30.75
CA LEU A 113 -11.04 17.26 31.61
C LEU A 113 -11.61 17.12 33.03
N ASP A 114 -12.86 16.68 33.14
CA ASP A 114 -13.52 16.43 34.43
C ASP A 114 -12.87 15.24 35.16
N TRP A 115 -12.54 14.17 34.43
CA TRP A 115 -11.86 13.02 35.00
C TRP A 115 -10.41 13.32 35.40
N VAL A 116 -9.66 14.05 34.58
CA VAL A 116 -8.28 14.48 34.86
C VAL A 116 -8.25 15.48 36.01
N SER A 117 -9.16 16.46 36.06
CA SER A 117 -9.21 17.41 37.17
C SER A 117 -9.57 16.74 38.51
N LYS A 118 -10.44 15.71 38.49
CA LYS A 118 -10.75 14.88 39.66
C LYS A 118 -9.62 13.93 40.06
N ALA A 119 -8.94 13.31 39.09
CA ALA A 119 -7.90 12.30 39.33
C ALA A 119 -6.53 12.90 39.66
N ALA A 120 -6.21 14.05 39.08
CA ALA A 120 -4.86 14.60 39.12
C ALA A 120 -4.68 15.71 40.20
N GLY A 121 -5.79 16.16 40.80
CA GLY A 121 -5.82 17.29 41.73
C GLY A 121 -5.41 18.61 41.05
N ALA A 122 -5.66 19.74 41.70
CA ALA A 122 -5.40 21.08 41.14
C ALA A 122 -3.96 21.32 40.64
N ASN A 123 -3.01 20.47 41.02
CA ASN A 123 -1.57 20.64 40.78
C ASN A 123 -1.08 20.03 39.45
N ALA A 124 -1.88 19.20 38.77
CA ALA A 124 -1.47 18.58 37.50
C ALA A 124 -1.84 19.39 36.25
N MET A 125 -2.71 20.39 36.39
CA MET A 125 -3.13 21.26 35.29
C MET A 125 -2.05 22.29 34.93
N GLY A 126 -1.21 22.69 35.89
CA GLY A 126 -0.20 23.74 35.73
C GLY A 126 0.82 23.49 34.60
N PRO A 127 1.44 22.30 34.50
CA PRO A 127 2.35 21.96 33.41
C PRO A 127 1.66 21.97 32.04
N PHE A 128 0.40 21.56 31.99
CA PHE A 128 -0.38 21.51 30.75
C PHE A 128 -0.78 22.92 30.28
N THR A 129 -1.20 23.80 31.18
CA THR A 129 -1.49 25.20 30.86
C THR A 129 -0.23 25.95 30.43
N ALA A 130 0.93 25.66 31.04
CA ALA A 130 2.21 26.23 30.62
C ALA A 130 2.63 25.77 29.21
N LEU A 131 2.34 24.51 28.85
CA LEU A 131 2.58 24.00 27.50
C LEU A 131 1.69 24.70 26.46
N LEU A 132 0.40 24.91 26.77
CA LEU A 132 -0.54 25.58 25.87
C LEU A 132 -0.19 27.06 25.67
N ASP A 133 0.22 27.76 26.73
CA ASP A 133 0.65 29.16 26.67
C ASP A 133 1.91 29.33 25.79
N GLU A 134 2.88 28.41 25.94
CA GLU A 134 4.08 28.38 25.11
C GLU A 134 3.75 28.09 23.64
N ALA A 135 2.84 27.15 23.37
CA ALA A 135 2.38 26.85 22.02
C ALA A 135 1.67 28.05 21.36
N ALA A 136 0.83 28.76 22.11
CA ALA A 136 0.18 29.98 21.64
C ALA A 136 1.20 31.09 21.32
N ARG A 137 2.24 31.24 22.14
CA ARG A 137 3.34 32.19 21.91
C ARG A 137 4.13 31.88 20.63
N ILE A 138 4.44 30.60 20.40
CA ILE A 138 5.13 30.13 19.17
C ILE A 138 4.27 30.36 17.94
N SER A 139 2.96 30.08 18.05
CA SER A 139 2.01 30.33 16.95
C SER A 139 1.93 31.82 16.60
N TYR A 140 1.88 32.69 17.61
CA TYR A 140 1.88 34.14 17.42
C TYR A 140 3.18 34.64 16.78
N SER A 141 4.35 34.17 17.22
CA SER A 141 5.64 34.61 16.66
C SER A 141 5.84 34.19 15.20
N LEU A 142 5.37 33.00 14.82
CA LEU A 142 5.31 32.55 13.43
C LEU A 142 4.36 33.42 12.58
N SER A 143 3.21 33.80 13.15
CA SER A 143 2.21 34.63 12.45
C SER A 143 2.68 36.06 12.22
N VAL A 144 3.52 36.59 13.12
CA VAL A 144 4.10 37.95 13.01
C VAL A 144 5.44 37.94 12.24
N GLY A 145 5.85 36.79 11.69
CA GLY A 145 7.01 36.69 10.81
C GLY A 145 8.36 36.91 11.50
N GLN A 146 8.47 36.55 12.78
CA GLN A 146 9.73 36.68 13.52
C GLN A 146 10.84 35.82 12.89
N PRO A 147 12.10 36.29 12.89
CA PRO A 147 13.21 35.51 12.38
C PRO A 147 13.37 34.21 13.18
N PHE A 148 13.63 33.11 12.48
CA PHE A 148 13.72 31.77 13.05
C PHE A 148 14.75 31.66 14.20
N GLU A 149 15.83 32.43 14.14
CA GLU A 149 16.84 32.55 15.21
C GLU A 149 16.26 33.08 16.54
N ALA A 150 15.32 34.05 16.47
CA ALA A 150 14.62 34.57 17.66
C ALA A 150 13.63 33.55 18.23
N LEU A 151 13.05 32.71 17.36
CA LEU A 151 12.19 31.59 17.76
C LEU A 151 13.01 30.54 18.53
N LEU A 152 14.16 30.13 17.98
CA LEU A 152 15.03 29.11 18.57
C LEU A 152 15.56 29.53 19.95
N SER A 153 15.99 30.78 20.09
CA SER A 153 16.48 31.31 21.36
C SER A 153 15.39 31.52 22.42
N SER A 154 14.12 31.54 22.01
CA SER A 154 12.97 31.67 22.90
C SER A 154 12.42 30.31 23.38
N LEU A 155 12.86 29.20 22.82
CA LEU A 155 12.43 27.86 23.24
C LEU A 155 12.99 27.56 24.64
N ARG A 156 12.14 27.63 25.66
CA ARG A 156 12.44 27.06 26.98
C ARG A 156 12.02 25.61 27.00
N ALA A 157 12.92 24.72 27.40
CA ALA A 157 12.55 23.35 27.72
C ALA A 157 11.62 23.37 28.93
N PRO A 158 10.36 22.88 28.81
CA PRO A 158 9.49 22.79 29.96
C PRO A 158 10.10 21.80 30.95
N SER A 159 10.29 22.23 32.19
CA SER A 159 10.73 21.35 33.28
C SER A 159 9.54 20.51 33.73
N ILE A 160 9.27 19.43 33.01
CA ILE A 160 8.19 18.49 33.35
C ILE A 160 8.69 17.62 34.52
N PRO A 161 8.00 17.59 35.67
CA PRO A 161 8.32 16.65 36.73
C PRO A 161 8.20 15.22 36.18
N TRP A 162 9.24 14.41 36.33
CA TRP A 162 9.30 13.03 35.84
C TRP A 162 8.14 12.15 36.36
N ALA A 163 7.59 12.48 37.54
CA ALA A 163 6.40 11.84 38.11
C ALA A 163 5.14 12.00 37.24
N SER A 164 4.97 13.14 36.55
CA SER A 164 3.88 13.38 35.58
C SER A 164 4.26 12.97 34.15
N ALA A 165 5.55 12.77 33.87
CA ALA A 165 6.01 12.32 32.56
C ALA A 165 5.60 10.87 32.26
N SER A 166 5.49 10.00 33.27
CA SER A 166 5.08 8.60 33.08
C SER A 166 3.63 8.48 32.58
N ALA A 167 2.71 9.34 33.04
CA ALA A 167 1.32 9.37 32.58
C ALA A 167 1.21 9.85 31.12
N LEU A 168 1.97 10.90 30.76
CA LEU A 168 2.01 11.38 29.37
C LEU A 168 2.67 10.38 28.42
N VAL A 169 3.75 9.73 28.84
CA VAL A 169 4.46 8.71 28.05
C VAL A 169 3.58 7.48 27.82
N THR A 170 2.85 7.03 28.84
CA THR A 170 1.91 5.90 28.69
C THR A 170 0.72 6.24 27.81
N LEU A 171 0.17 7.45 27.92
CA LEU A 171 -0.94 7.90 27.09
C LEU A 171 -0.52 8.10 25.62
N LEU A 172 0.62 8.74 25.37
CA LEU A 172 1.19 8.88 24.02
C LEU A 172 1.62 7.51 23.44
N GLY A 173 2.21 6.65 24.25
CA GLY A 173 2.63 5.31 23.83
C GLY A 173 1.44 4.43 23.44
N THR A 174 0.36 4.44 24.23
CA THR A 174 -0.87 3.68 23.91
C THR A 174 -1.58 4.23 22.68
N ALA A 175 -1.64 5.56 22.53
CA ALA A 175 -2.16 6.20 21.32
C ALA A 175 -1.36 5.83 20.06
N ALA A 176 -0.02 5.82 20.14
CA ALA A 176 0.85 5.43 19.03
C ALA A 176 0.68 3.95 18.62
N VAL A 177 0.55 3.05 19.61
CA VAL A 177 0.29 1.62 19.34
C VAL A 177 -1.09 1.43 18.69
N ALA A 178 -2.12 2.07 19.22
CA ALA A 178 -3.47 1.99 18.65
C ALA A 178 -3.50 2.52 17.20
N TRP A 179 -2.79 3.61 16.93
CA TRP A 179 -2.63 4.17 15.60
C TRP A 179 -1.95 3.20 14.62
N LEU A 180 -0.83 2.58 15.02
CA LEU A 180 -0.11 1.60 14.21
C LEU A 180 -0.95 0.35 13.90
N VAL A 181 -1.71 -0.14 14.88
CA VAL A 181 -2.59 -1.30 14.70
C VAL A 181 -3.72 -0.97 13.73
N SER A 182 -4.36 0.19 13.88
CA SER A 182 -5.47 0.62 13.03
C SER A 182 -5.02 0.78 11.56
N ASN A 183 -3.90 1.48 11.34
CA ASN A 183 -3.32 1.63 10.00
C ASN A 183 -2.83 0.29 9.42
N GLY A 184 -2.27 -0.59 10.26
CA GLY A 184 -1.84 -1.93 9.84
C GLY A 184 -2.99 -2.81 9.35
N ILE A 185 -4.18 -2.70 9.96
CA ILE A 185 -5.38 -3.44 9.54
C ILE A 185 -5.92 -2.89 8.20
N LEU A 186 -5.99 -1.56 8.06
CA LEU A 186 -6.41 -0.90 6.81
C LEU A 186 -5.52 -1.27 5.62
N LEU A 187 -4.20 -1.31 5.82
CA LEU A 187 -3.24 -1.66 4.76
C LEU A 187 -3.30 -3.15 4.38
N ARG A 188 -3.72 -4.03 5.29
CA ARG A 188 -3.93 -5.46 4.98
C ARG A 188 -5.24 -5.70 4.24
N ALA A 189 -6.29 -4.95 4.55
CA ALA A 189 -7.59 -5.04 3.88
C ALA A 189 -7.55 -4.58 2.41
N GLN A 190 -6.58 -3.75 2.05
CA GLN A 190 -6.40 -3.25 0.68
C GLN A 190 -5.56 -4.15 -0.23
N ARG A 191 -5.06 -5.30 0.23
CA ARG A 191 -4.42 -6.26 -0.68
C ARG A 191 -5.50 -6.81 -1.62
N PRO A 192 -5.43 -6.53 -2.94
CA PRO A 192 -6.35 -7.12 -3.88
C PRO A 192 -6.16 -8.63 -3.80
N THR A 193 -7.24 -9.37 -3.58
CA THR A 193 -7.28 -10.81 -3.86
C THR A 193 -7.18 -10.99 -5.37
N SER A 194 -5.97 -10.89 -5.91
CA SER A 194 -5.64 -11.26 -7.29
C SER A 194 -5.57 -12.78 -7.40
N ASP A 195 -6.62 -13.50 -7.00
CA ASP A 195 -6.70 -14.95 -7.18
C ASP A 195 -8.14 -15.46 -7.10
N ARG A 196 -9.03 -14.91 -7.94
CA ARG A 196 -10.36 -15.48 -8.15
C ARG A 196 -10.99 -15.04 -9.48
N SER A 197 -10.26 -15.23 -10.57
CA SER A 197 -10.87 -15.25 -11.90
C SER A 197 -10.14 -16.25 -12.80
N ASN A 198 -10.13 -17.50 -12.38
CA ASN A 198 -10.02 -18.62 -13.32
C ASN A 198 -10.74 -19.83 -12.71
N ARG A 199 -12.06 -19.86 -12.86
CA ARG A 199 -12.89 -21.04 -12.65
C ARG A 199 -14.14 -20.92 -13.50
#